data_AF-A0A8R1IVU3-F1
#
_entry.id   AF-A0A8R1IVU3-F1
#
_cell.length_a   1.000
_cell.length_b   1.000
_cell.length_c   1.000
_cell.angle_alpha   90.00
_cell.angle_beta   90.00
_cell.angle_gamma   90.00
#
_symmetry.space_group_name_H-M   'P 1'
#
loop_
_entity.id
_entity.type
_entity.pdbx_description
1 polymer ?
#
loop_
_entity_poly.entity_id
_entity_poly.type
_entity_poly.pdbx_seq_one_letter_code
_entity_poly.pdbx_strand_id
1 'polypeptide(L)'
;MHFVKKVPTSEQEKAAKRKEHEKRAQQFLRVRDRIVAKRDKGEYDEEILSLTQQILEKNADIYTFWNIRRTAIEQRIEANRNYLLELDVLDEEKAKSAQKVENLLAGELFLSYECIKSNPKSYSAWYQRAWVLQRQANPDYVKELALCEKALQMDCRNFHCWDHRRTVSRMAKRTEEQELEFSNRLIEENFSNYSAWHYRSIALTKIHCDEKSVKLDDSILAAELQKVKNAFYMDADDQSAWTYTRWLLENGSGKEFLRPESCTPIQLISASFHGTNTTLVFTRAVTVPYILTLVDTDDETSWRGFSSTSPSPTSARVWQYVSDTPLQIANPLETPEKSENFAWMSLTDTPYVNVAKLKMIFDVEEPKEPAFIQELLEDCRQLIELEPKNKWPLYMRSLVLMEYRPIRSHSEIVDNLKLLAESLDTKRVELYKSLISRQKLNFSIREQFARLLSHESDELVVRYSELTSLEGVEFLAGLVGSADFSGN
;
A
#
# COMPACT_ATOMS: atom_id res chain seq x y z
N MET A 1 -0.67 3.46 -25.70
CA MET A 1 -1.16 4.63 -26.48
C MET A 1 -2.32 5.25 -25.71
N HIS A 2 -2.16 6.46 -25.18
CA HIS A 2 -3.22 7.22 -24.52
C HIS A 2 -3.48 8.53 -25.28
N PHE A 3 -4.71 9.03 -25.23
CA PHE A 3 -5.12 10.35 -25.74
C PHE A 3 -4.92 10.63 -27.25
N VAL A 4 -4.81 9.60 -28.09
CA VAL A 4 -4.84 9.78 -29.55
C VAL A 4 -6.27 10.14 -29.96
N LYS A 5 -6.56 11.45 -30.09
CA LYS A 5 -7.84 11.94 -30.61
C LYS A 5 -8.02 11.43 -32.04
N LYS A 6 -9.14 10.75 -32.30
CA LYS A 6 -9.52 10.36 -33.67
C LYS A 6 -9.93 11.63 -34.42
N VAL A 7 -9.04 12.13 -35.27
CA VAL A 7 -9.34 13.26 -36.16
C VAL A 7 -9.81 12.70 -37.50
N PRO A 8 -10.99 13.12 -38.02
CA PRO A 8 -11.41 12.79 -39.38
C PRO A 8 -10.34 13.32 -40.34
N THR A 9 -9.73 12.42 -41.11
CA THR A 9 -8.64 12.74 -42.03
C THR A 9 -9.04 12.27 -43.43
N SER A 10 -8.71 13.07 -44.44
CA SER A 10 -8.99 12.72 -45.83
C SER A 10 -8.17 11.50 -46.26
N GLU A 11 -8.60 10.78 -47.31
CA GLU A 11 -7.84 9.65 -47.84
C GLU A 11 -6.44 10.07 -48.34
N GLN A 12 -6.29 11.30 -48.85
CA GLN A 12 -5.00 11.86 -49.24
C GLN A 12 -4.08 12.09 -48.04
N GLU A 13 -4.59 12.64 -46.93
CA GLU A 13 -3.83 12.83 -45.69
C GLU A 13 -3.43 11.49 -45.05
N LYS A 14 -4.32 10.49 -45.07
CA LYS A 14 -4.01 9.13 -44.60
C LYS A 14 -2.89 8.50 -45.42
N ALA A 15 -2.95 8.62 -46.75
CA ALA A 15 -1.90 8.10 -47.63
C ALA A 15 -0.55 8.81 -47.41
N ALA A 16 -0.56 10.14 -47.24
CA ALA A 16 0.64 10.91 -46.92
C ALA A 16 1.26 10.50 -45.58
N LYS A 17 0.44 10.41 -44.51
CA LYS A 17 0.89 9.92 -43.19
C LYS A 17 1.45 8.51 -43.29
N ARG A 18 0.79 7.60 -44.01
CA ARG A 18 1.27 6.22 -44.19
C ARG A 18 2.66 6.19 -44.84
N LYS A 19 2.88 6.96 -45.90
CA LYS A 19 4.20 7.06 -46.56
C LYS A 19 5.27 7.62 -45.61
N GLU A 20 4.93 8.60 -44.79
CA GLU A 20 5.83 9.14 -43.76
C GLU A 20 6.16 8.10 -42.68
N HIS A 21 5.16 7.36 -42.19
CA HIS A 21 5.33 6.28 -41.22
C HIS A 21 6.19 5.15 -41.79
N GLU A 22 6.01 4.75 -43.05
CA GLU A 22 6.82 3.73 -43.72
C GLU A 22 8.29 4.16 -43.82
N LYS A 23 8.57 5.41 -44.22
CA LYS A 23 9.93 5.95 -44.26
C LYS A 23 10.60 5.94 -42.87
N ARG A 24 9.86 6.36 -41.83
CA ARG A 24 10.33 6.34 -40.44
C ARG A 24 10.58 4.91 -39.94
N ALA A 25 9.71 3.98 -40.27
CA ALA A 25 9.85 2.56 -39.92
C ALA A 25 11.10 1.95 -40.58
N GLN A 26 11.33 2.21 -41.87
CA GLN A 26 12.53 1.75 -42.56
C GLN A 26 13.82 2.31 -41.93
N GLN A 27 13.82 3.59 -41.58
CA GLN A 27 14.96 4.20 -40.88
C GLN A 27 15.18 3.54 -39.51
N PHE A 28 14.12 3.31 -38.74
CA PHE A 28 14.19 2.62 -37.46
C PHE A 28 14.76 1.20 -37.60
N LEU A 29 14.25 0.41 -38.55
CA LEU A 29 14.71 -0.97 -38.79
C LEU A 29 16.19 -0.99 -39.14
N ARG A 30 16.65 -0.10 -40.02
CA ARG A 30 18.07 0.00 -40.39
C ARG A 30 18.97 0.28 -39.18
N VAL A 31 18.60 1.24 -38.33
CA VAL A 31 19.38 1.59 -37.14
C VAL A 31 19.34 0.46 -36.11
N ARG A 32 18.17 -0.15 -35.87
CA ARG A 32 18.01 -1.32 -35.00
C ARG A 32 18.92 -2.47 -35.45
N ASP A 33 18.90 -2.82 -36.73
CA ASP A 33 19.66 -3.95 -37.26
C ASP A 33 21.16 -3.72 -37.11
N ARG A 34 21.63 -2.48 -37.29
CA ARG A 34 23.01 -2.09 -36.99
C ARG A 34 23.35 -2.25 -35.51
N ILE A 35 22.49 -1.80 -34.59
CA ILE A 35 22.68 -1.95 -33.13
C ILE A 35 22.79 -3.44 -32.76
N VAL A 36 21.86 -4.26 -33.27
CA VAL A 36 21.82 -5.70 -33.00
C VAL A 36 23.09 -6.38 -33.52
N ALA A 37 23.50 -6.09 -34.76
CA ALA A 37 24.72 -6.67 -35.33
C ALA A 37 25.99 -6.28 -34.53
N LYS A 38 26.08 -5.05 -34.02
CA LYS A 38 27.19 -4.63 -33.16
C LYS A 38 27.17 -5.35 -31.81
N ARG A 39 26.01 -5.44 -31.17
CA ARG A 39 25.82 -6.18 -29.92
C ARG A 39 26.24 -7.64 -30.07
N ASP A 40 25.79 -8.31 -31.13
CA ASP A 40 26.06 -9.74 -31.37
C ASP A 40 27.55 -10.02 -31.62
N LYS A 41 28.30 -9.01 -32.08
CA LYS A 41 29.77 -9.04 -32.21
C LYS A 41 30.52 -8.60 -30.94
N GLY A 42 29.81 -8.15 -29.91
CA GLY A 42 30.42 -7.57 -28.71
C GLY A 42 31.02 -6.17 -28.90
N GLU A 43 30.65 -5.45 -29.96
CA GLU A 43 31.15 -4.11 -30.28
C GLU A 43 30.38 -3.03 -29.49
N TYR A 44 30.82 -2.73 -28.27
CA TYR A 44 30.20 -1.72 -27.39
C TYR A 44 30.93 -0.36 -27.43
N ASP A 45 31.14 0.20 -28.62
CA ASP A 45 31.90 1.44 -28.87
C ASP A 45 31.04 2.73 -28.81
N GLU A 46 31.58 3.89 -29.19
CA GLU A 46 30.81 5.16 -29.19
C GLU A 46 29.69 5.16 -30.24
N GLU A 47 29.85 4.38 -31.31
CA GLU A 47 28.83 4.24 -32.37
C GLU A 47 27.57 3.59 -31.79
N ILE A 48 27.68 2.54 -30.95
CA ILE A 48 26.50 1.89 -30.36
C ILE A 48 25.73 2.84 -29.42
N LEU A 49 26.44 3.73 -28.72
CA LEU A 49 25.83 4.77 -27.89
C LEU A 49 25.11 5.80 -28.78
N SER A 50 25.74 6.28 -29.86
CA SER A 50 25.08 7.21 -30.78
C SER A 50 23.83 6.59 -31.44
N LEU A 51 23.91 5.34 -31.90
CA LEU A 51 22.80 4.65 -32.58
C LEU A 51 21.62 4.42 -31.63
N THR A 52 21.87 3.97 -30.40
CA THR A 52 20.80 3.76 -29.41
C THR A 52 20.17 5.09 -28.98
N GLN A 53 20.94 6.17 -28.83
CA GLN A 53 20.41 7.51 -28.53
C GLN A 53 19.38 7.96 -29.57
N GLN A 54 19.73 7.84 -30.86
CA GLN A 54 18.84 8.24 -31.97
C GLN A 54 17.47 7.56 -31.96
N ILE A 55 17.40 6.34 -31.39
CA ILE A 55 16.15 5.63 -31.23
C ILE A 55 15.45 6.03 -29.93
N LEU A 56 16.16 6.07 -28.81
CA LEU A 56 15.60 6.29 -27.49
C LEU A 56 14.97 7.69 -27.33
N GLU A 57 15.53 8.71 -27.99
CA GLU A 57 14.93 10.05 -28.06
C GLU A 57 13.52 10.02 -28.69
N LYS A 58 13.25 9.06 -29.57
CA LYS A 58 11.95 8.88 -30.23
C LYS A 58 11.05 7.90 -29.47
N ASN A 59 11.63 6.87 -28.87
CA ASN A 59 10.92 5.86 -28.09
C ASN A 59 11.78 5.35 -26.93
N ALA A 60 11.57 5.95 -25.77
CA ALA A 60 12.29 5.61 -24.55
C ALA A 60 11.87 4.26 -23.94
N ASP A 61 10.82 3.60 -24.41
CA ASP A 61 10.31 2.36 -23.81
C ASP A 61 11.00 1.10 -24.37
N ILE A 62 11.96 1.25 -25.29
CA ILE A 62 12.73 0.12 -25.81
C ILE A 62 13.82 -0.26 -24.80
N TYR A 63 13.42 -0.98 -23.75
CA TYR A 63 14.29 -1.35 -22.63
C TYR A 63 15.57 -2.07 -23.07
N THR A 64 15.55 -2.87 -24.13
CA THR A 64 16.74 -3.56 -24.67
C THR A 64 17.85 -2.58 -25.05
N PHE A 65 17.52 -1.41 -25.58
CA PHE A 65 18.53 -0.42 -25.96
C PHE A 65 19.14 0.27 -24.75
N TRP A 66 18.36 0.50 -23.69
CA TRP A 66 18.93 0.91 -22.41
C TRP A 66 19.85 -0.15 -21.81
N ASN A 67 19.51 -1.44 -21.93
CA ASN A 67 20.39 -2.53 -21.47
C ASN A 67 21.73 -2.50 -22.21
N ILE A 68 21.71 -2.39 -23.54
CA ILE A 68 22.93 -2.29 -24.37
C ILE A 68 23.77 -1.08 -23.98
N ARG A 69 23.14 0.08 -23.75
CA ARG A 69 23.84 1.27 -23.27
C ARG A 69 24.53 1.03 -21.94
N ARG A 70 23.83 0.45 -20.97
CA ARG A 70 24.41 0.13 -19.65
C ARG A 70 25.62 -0.79 -19.78
N THR A 71 25.54 -1.85 -20.59
CA THR A 71 26.69 -2.71 -20.87
C THR A 71 27.87 -1.93 -21.44
N ALA A 72 27.64 -1.06 -22.43
CA ALA A 72 28.69 -0.24 -23.03
C ALA A 72 29.32 0.75 -22.03
N ILE A 73 28.52 1.35 -21.16
CA ILE A 73 28.99 2.29 -20.12
C ILE A 73 29.75 1.54 -19.03
N GLU A 74 29.25 0.38 -18.58
CA GLU A 74 29.93 -0.44 -17.55
C GLU A 74 31.30 -0.91 -18.02
N GLN A 75 31.44 -1.33 -19.28
CA GLN A 75 32.75 -1.68 -19.84
C GLN A 75 33.73 -0.50 -19.81
N ARG A 76 33.26 0.73 -20.05
CA ARG A 76 34.11 1.93 -19.97
C ARG A 76 34.46 2.30 -18.53
N ILE A 77 33.52 2.17 -17.60
CA ILE A 77 33.78 2.38 -16.17
C ILE A 77 34.82 1.38 -15.68
N GLU A 78 34.69 0.11 -16.07
CA GLU A 78 35.63 -0.95 -15.67
C GLU A 78 37.01 -0.76 -16.31
N ALA A 79 37.07 -0.42 -17.60
CA ALA A 79 38.32 -0.08 -18.26
C ALA A 79 39.01 1.12 -17.59
N ASN A 80 38.24 2.16 -17.21
CA ASN A 80 38.76 3.29 -16.45
C ASN A 80 39.25 2.87 -15.06
N ARG A 81 38.53 2.01 -14.35
CA ARG A 81 38.95 1.48 -13.04
C ARG A 81 40.28 0.74 -13.15
N ASN A 82 40.45 -0.12 -14.15
CA ASN A 82 41.68 -0.86 -14.39
C ASN A 82 42.85 0.08 -14.69
N TYR A 83 42.63 1.09 -15.54
CA TYR A 83 43.62 2.13 -15.83
C TYR A 83 44.05 2.91 -14.57
N LEU A 84 43.11 3.22 -13.67
CA LEU A 84 43.42 3.93 -12.41
C LEU A 84 44.27 3.09 -11.43
N LEU A 85 44.21 1.77 -11.52
CA LEU A 85 45.00 0.84 -10.70
C LEU A 85 46.43 0.65 -11.20
N GLU A 86 46.76 1.07 -12.43
CA GLU A 86 48.11 1.01 -12.95
C GLU A 86 49.05 1.93 -12.16
N LEU A 87 50.20 1.39 -11.76
CA LEU A 87 51.17 2.05 -10.85
C LEU A 87 51.91 3.23 -11.53
N ASP A 88 52.06 3.19 -12.85
CA ASP A 88 52.88 4.14 -13.61
C ASP A 88 52.10 5.36 -14.16
N VAL A 89 50.79 5.46 -13.89
CA VAL A 89 49.94 6.55 -14.38
C VAL A 89 50.01 7.76 -13.44
N LEU A 90 50.33 8.93 -14.00
CA LEU A 90 50.40 10.19 -13.25
C LEU A 90 49.01 10.61 -12.71
N ASP A 91 48.98 11.25 -11.54
CA ASP A 91 47.73 11.71 -10.91
C ASP A 91 46.89 12.62 -11.81
N GLU A 92 47.53 13.47 -12.62
CA GLU A 92 46.84 14.32 -13.59
C GLU A 92 46.10 13.50 -14.68
N GLU A 93 46.70 12.39 -15.12
CA GLU A 93 46.09 11.51 -16.12
C GLU A 93 44.95 10.69 -15.51
N LYS A 94 45.10 10.25 -14.25
CA LYS A 94 44.02 9.64 -13.46
C LYS A 94 42.82 10.58 -13.34
N ALA A 95 43.05 11.84 -13.01
CA ALA A 95 42.01 12.86 -12.92
C ALA A 95 41.31 13.10 -14.27
N LYS A 96 42.07 13.21 -15.37
CA LYS A 96 41.50 13.36 -16.72
C LYS A 96 40.63 12.16 -17.12
N SER A 97 41.09 10.95 -16.79
CA SER A 97 40.34 9.72 -17.10
C SER A 97 39.06 9.60 -16.29
N ALA A 98 39.11 9.91 -14.98
CA ALA A 98 37.92 9.98 -14.13
C ALA A 98 36.92 11.03 -14.64
N GLN A 99 37.39 12.21 -15.05
CA GLN A 99 36.54 13.25 -15.63
C GLN A 99 35.86 12.80 -16.94
N LYS A 100 36.52 11.95 -17.75
CA LYS A 100 35.92 11.38 -18.96
C LYS A 100 34.72 10.49 -18.64
N VAL A 101 34.80 9.70 -17.57
CA VAL A 101 33.66 8.89 -17.08
C VAL A 101 32.54 9.79 -16.57
N GLU A 102 32.85 10.82 -15.80
CA GLU A 102 31.82 11.78 -15.33
C GLU A 102 31.13 12.50 -16.50
N ASN A 103 31.87 12.88 -17.54
CA ASN A 103 31.29 13.49 -18.74
C ASN A 103 30.37 12.53 -19.50
N LEU A 104 30.72 11.24 -19.57
CA LEU A 104 29.88 10.20 -20.15
C LEU A 104 28.56 10.06 -19.36
N LEU A 105 28.64 9.96 -18.03
CA LEU A 105 27.48 9.86 -17.15
C LEU A 105 26.60 11.12 -17.23
N ALA A 106 27.19 12.31 -17.30
CA ALA A 106 26.47 13.56 -17.52
C ALA A 106 25.70 13.56 -18.86
N GLY A 107 26.29 12.99 -19.91
CA GLY A 107 25.60 12.76 -21.19
C GLY A 107 24.38 11.84 -21.07
N GLU A 108 24.48 10.77 -20.28
CA GLU A 108 23.33 9.89 -20.01
C GLU A 108 22.23 10.57 -19.17
N LEU A 109 22.59 11.44 -18.22
CA LEU A 109 21.62 12.26 -17.50
C LEU A 109 20.89 13.21 -18.44
N PHE A 110 21.57 13.76 -19.45
CA PHE A 110 20.93 14.58 -20.47
C PHE A 110 19.97 13.75 -21.35
N LEU A 111 20.40 12.59 -21.83
CA LEU A 111 19.57 11.72 -22.65
C LEU A 111 18.31 11.26 -21.89
N SER A 112 18.47 10.76 -20.66
CA SER A 112 17.33 10.35 -19.83
C SER A 112 16.38 11.52 -19.54
N TYR A 113 16.89 12.74 -19.34
CA TYR A 113 16.07 13.93 -19.17
C TYR A 113 15.22 14.24 -20.41
N GLU A 114 15.80 14.24 -21.61
CA GLU A 114 15.04 14.48 -22.85
C GLU A 114 14.01 13.36 -23.11
N CYS A 115 14.37 12.10 -22.82
CA CYS A 115 13.45 10.98 -22.89
C CYS A 115 12.26 11.12 -21.92
N ILE A 116 12.51 11.52 -20.67
CA ILE A 116 11.45 11.75 -19.65
C ILE A 116 10.59 12.95 -20.03
N LYS A 117 11.18 14.02 -20.55
CA LYS A 117 10.44 15.20 -21.02
C LYS A 117 9.48 14.84 -22.17
N SER A 118 9.90 13.96 -23.07
CA SER A 118 9.08 13.45 -24.18
C SER A 118 8.03 12.44 -23.72
N ASN A 119 8.41 11.51 -22.84
CA ASN A 119 7.54 10.48 -22.27
C ASN A 119 7.76 10.39 -20.74
N PRO A 120 7.03 11.18 -19.94
CA PRO A 120 7.24 11.26 -18.49
C PRO A 120 6.81 10.01 -17.73
N LYS A 121 6.21 9.03 -18.43
CA LYS A 121 5.76 7.74 -17.89
C LYS A 121 6.58 6.56 -18.39
N SER A 122 7.77 6.82 -18.96
CA SER A 122 8.68 5.77 -19.40
C SER A 122 9.42 5.15 -18.21
N TYR A 123 9.09 3.90 -17.87
CA TYR A 123 9.79 3.14 -16.83
C TYR A 123 11.30 3.08 -17.08
N SER A 124 11.71 2.82 -18.32
CA SER A 124 13.12 2.61 -18.64
C SER A 124 13.95 3.89 -18.55
N ALA A 125 13.37 5.04 -18.91
CA ALA A 125 14.07 6.33 -18.80
C ALA A 125 14.32 6.73 -17.34
N TRP A 126 13.30 6.60 -16.47
CA TRP A 126 13.44 6.84 -15.03
C TRP A 126 14.44 5.87 -14.38
N TYR A 127 14.36 4.58 -14.73
CA TYR A 127 15.32 3.58 -14.26
C TYR A 127 16.75 3.92 -14.67
N GLN A 128 16.97 4.27 -15.94
CA GLN A 128 18.29 4.66 -16.43
C GLN A 128 18.81 5.86 -15.66
N ARG A 129 17.99 6.89 -15.42
CA ARG A 129 18.39 8.08 -14.68
C ARG A 129 18.88 7.75 -13.26
N ALA A 130 18.12 6.95 -12.51
CA ALA A 130 18.52 6.49 -11.18
C ALA A 130 19.81 5.65 -11.22
N TRP A 131 19.94 4.76 -12.22
CA TRP A 131 21.13 3.93 -12.42
C TRP A 131 22.40 4.75 -12.69
N VAL A 132 22.28 5.85 -13.44
CA VAL A 132 23.39 6.79 -13.71
C VAL A 132 23.80 7.54 -12.45
N LEU A 133 22.84 8.08 -11.69
CA LEU A 133 23.10 8.81 -10.44
C LEU A 133 23.88 7.96 -9.43
N GLN A 134 23.57 6.66 -9.34
CA GLN A 134 24.29 5.71 -8.47
C GLN A 134 25.77 5.50 -8.84
N ARG A 135 26.18 5.88 -10.06
CA ARG A 135 27.52 5.64 -10.60
C ARG A 135 28.37 6.91 -10.70
N GLN A 136 27.78 8.08 -10.52
CA GLN A 136 28.56 9.31 -10.42
C GLN A 136 29.34 9.34 -9.11
N ALA A 137 30.56 9.87 -9.15
CA ALA A 137 31.35 10.08 -7.95
C ALA A 137 30.73 11.16 -7.05
N ASN A 138 30.22 12.24 -7.65
CA ASN A 138 29.62 13.39 -6.96
C ASN A 138 28.30 13.82 -7.63
N PRO A 139 27.22 13.03 -7.48
CA PRO A 139 25.91 13.39 -8.04
C PRO A 139 25.33 14.65 -7.38
N ASP A 140 24.79 15.54 -8.20
CA ASP A 140 24.09 16.76 -7.75
C ASP A 140 22.63 16.44 -7.38
N TYR A 141 22.44 15.91 -6.17
CA TYR A 141 21.12 15.56 -5.66
C TYR A 141 20.21 16.78 -5.46
N VAL A 142 20.77 17.96 -5.20
CA VAL A 142 19.97 19.19 -5.02
C VAL A 142 19.28 19.54 -6.33
N LYS A 143 20.04 19.55 -7.44
CA LYS A 143 19.49 19.74 -8.78
C LYS A 143 18.50 18.65 -9.14
N GLU A 144 18.78 17.40 -8.79
CA GLU A 144 17.90 16.28 -9.12
C GLU A 144 16.55 16.36 -8.39
N LEU A 145 16.54 16.74 -7.11
CA LEU A 145 15.31 16.94 -6.35
C LEU A 145 14.50 18.14 -6.87
N ALA A 146 15.18 19.21 -7.31
CA ALA A 146 14.53 20.34 -7.97
C ALA A 146 13.89 19.94 -9.31
N LEU A 147 14.52 19.04 -10.08
CA LEU A 147 13.94 18.49 -11.30
C LEU A 147 12.70 17.63 -11.00
N CYS A 148 12.74 16.83 -9.92
CA CYS A 148 11.57 16.07 -9.48
C CYS A 148 10.42 17.01 -9.12
N GLU A 149 10.68 18.07 -8.37
CA GLU A 149 9.66 19.06 -8.01
C GLU A 149 9.04 19.73 -9.23
N LYS A 150 9.88 20.16 -10.19
CA LYS A 150 9.39 20.70 -11.47
C LYS A 150 8.53 19.70 -12.24
N ALA A 151 8.90 18.42 -12.25
CA ALA A 151 8.10 17.38 -12.89
C ALA A 151 6.75 17.15 -12.18
N LEU A 152 6.72 17.22 -10.85
CA LEU A 152 5.50 17.11 -10.05
C LEU A 152 4.58 18.35 -10.17
N GLN A 153 5.14 19.53 -10.43
CA GLN A 153 4.34 20.71 -10.78
C GLN A 153 3.61 20.52 -12.13
N MET A 154 4.20 19.77 -13.07
CA MET A 154 3.57 19.48 -14.36
C MET A 154 2.55 18.33 -14.28
N ASP A 155 2.85 17.28 -13.50
CA ASP A 155 1.94 16.18 -13.21
C ASP A 155 2.15 15.69 -11.77
N CYS A 156 1.34 16.23 -10.85
CA CYS A 156 1.44 15.91 -9.43
C CYS A 156 1.09 14.45 -9.09
N ARG A 157 0.50 13.72 -10.05
CA ARG A 157 0.13 12.30 -9.93
C ARG A 157 1.11 11.37 -10.64
N ASN A 158 2.24 11.89 -11.14
CA ASN A 158 3.26 11.05 -11.77
C ASN A 158 3.99 10.19 -10.73
N PHE A 159 3.51 8.96 -10.53
CA PHE A 159 4.09 8.03 -9.55
C PHE A 159 5.56 7.67 -9.86
N HIS A 160 5.98 7.69 -11.13
CA HIS A 160 7.39 7.45 -11.48
C HIS A 160 8.29 8.55 -10.92
N CYS A 161 7.84 9.80 -10.98
CA CYS A 161 8.57 10.92 -10.41
C CYS A 161 8.60 10.84 -8.88
N TRP A 162 7.51 10.43 -8.24
CA TRP A 162 7.47 10.18 -6.80
C TRP A 162 8.42 9.04 -6.36
N ASP A 163 8.47 7.93 -7.11
CA ASP A 163 9.39 6.82 -6.89
C ASP A 163 10.86 7.22 -7.09
N HIS A 164 11.12 7.99 -8.15
CA HIS A 164 12.46 8.51 -8.42
C HIS A 164 12.89 9.49 -7.32
N ARG A 165 12.00 10.39 -6.88
CA ARG A 165 12.27 11.28 -5.74
C ARG A 165 12.61 10.48 -4.48
N ARG A 166 11.82 9.46 -4.11
CA ARG A 166 12.12 8.56 -2.97
C ARG A 166 13.52 7.97 -3.07
N THR A 167 13.89 7.55 -4.28
CA THR A 167 15.19 6.95 -4.57
C THR A 167 16.32 7.97 -4.38
N VAL A 168 16.16 9.17 -4.94
CA VAL A 168 17.13 10.29 -4.82
C VAL A 168 17.24 10.78 -3.38
N SER A 169 16.13 10.94 -2.66
CA SER A 169 16.14 11.33 -1.23
C SER A 169 16.90 10.33 -0.37
N ARG A 170 16.76 9.02 -0.63
CA ARG A 170 17.53 7.98 0.05
C ARG A 170 19.02 8.08 -0.26
N MET A 171 19.40 8.28 -1.53
CA MET A 171 20.80 8.46 -1.94
C MET A 171 21.43 9.72 -1.33
N ALA A 172 20.64 10.80 -1.25
CA ALA A 172 21.02 12.05 -0.63
C ALA A 172 20.98 12.02 0.91
N LYS A 173 20.57 10.89 1.51
CA LYS A 173 20.41 10.70 2.96
C LYS A 173 19.54 11.79 3.62
N ARG A 174 18.47 12.19 2.93
CA ARG A 174 17.47 13.12 3.49
C ARG A 174 16.71 12.47 4.64
N THR A 175 16.34 13.27 5.63
CA THR A 175 15.55 12.80 6.77
C THR A 175 14.07 12.75 6.41
N GLU A 176 13.28 11.97 7.15
CA GLU A 176 11.84 11.88 6.90
C GLU A 176 11.12 13.20 7.21
N GLU A 177 11.64 14.02 8.13
CA GLU A 177 11.12 15.37 8.42
C GLU A 177 11.25 16.30 7.21
N GLN A 178 12.37 16.21 6.48
CA GLN A 178 12.59 16.98 5.26
C GLN A 178 11.65 16.56 4.12
N GLU A 179 11.24 15.30 4.08
CA GLU A 179 10.24 14.80 3.13
C GLU A 179 8.81 15.12 3.58
N LEU A 180 8.57 15.16 4.90
CA LEU A 180 7.32 15.63 5.49
C LEU A 180 7.08 17.11 5.18
N GLU A 181 8.10 17.95 5.31
CA GLU A 181 8.05 19.37 4.93
C GLU A 181 7.77 19.54 3.42
N PHE A 182 8.42 18.74 2.58
CA PHE A 182 8.15 18.73 1.15
C PHE A 182 6.69 18.37 0.83
N SER A 183 6.15 17.33 1.48
CA SER A 183 4.73 16.97 1.33
C SER A 183 3.80 18.12 1.75
N ASN A 184 4.17 18.84 2.82
CA ASN A 184 3.38 19.95 3.33
C ASN A 184 3.26 21.07 2.29
N ARG A 185 4.39 21.48 1.69
CA ARG A 185 4.38 22.51 0.64
C ARG A 185 3.50 22.13 -0.54
N LEU A 186 3.58 20.87 -1.00
CA LEU A 186 2.77 20.40 -2.13
C LEU A 186 1.27 20.35 -1.82
N ILE A 187 0.90 20.09 -0.57
CA ILE A 187 -0.50 20.13 -0.10
C ILE A 187 -0.99 21.57 0.00
N GLU A 188 -0.16 22.49 0.50
CA GLU A 188 -0.50 23.92 0.56
C GLU A 188 -0.67 24.53 -0.83
N GLU A 189 0.13 24.10 -1.80
CA GLU A 189 -0.01 24.49 -3.22
C GLU A 189 -1.24 23.83 -3.89
N ASN A 190 -1.53 22.57 -3.55
CA ASN A 190 -2.63 21.80 -4.13
C ASN A 190 -3.13 20.73 -3.16
N PHE A 191 -4.19 21.05 -2.41
CA PHE A 191 -4.76 20.14 -1.41
C PHE A 191 -5.39 18.88 -2.02
N SER A 192 -5.72 18.87 -3.33
CA SER A 192 -6.21 17.70 -4.06
C SER A 192 -5.09 16.72 -4.46
N ASN A 193 -3.85 16.98 -4.08
CA ASN A 193 -2.71 16.13 -4.40
C ASN A 193 -2.68 14.86 -3.55
N TYR A 194 -3.43 13.83 -3.96
CA TYR A 194 -3.43 12.50 -3.33
C TYR A 194 -2.03 11.93 -3.08
N SER A 195 -1.11 12.13 -4.03
CA SER A 195 0.23 11.57 -3.90
C SER A 195 1.03 12.24 -2.78
N ALA A 196 0.82 13.53 -2.55
CA ALA A 196 1.44 14.24 -1.42
C ALA A 196 0.86 13.78 -0.07
N TRP A 197 -0.46 13.59 0.03
CA TRP A 197 -1.09 13.02 1.24
C TRP A 197 -0.60 11.60 1.54
N HIS A 198 -0.52 10.75 0.52
CA HIS A 198 0.05 9.42 0.68
C HIS A 198 1.51 9.47 1.11
N TYR A 199 2.32 10.34 0.49
CA TYR A 199 3.72 10.51 0.87
C TYR A 199 3.88 10.98 2.32
N ARG A 200 3.00 11.90 2.75
CA ARG A 200 2.90 12.39 4.13
C ARG A 200 2.59 11.27 5.13
N SER A 201 1.64 10.38 4.81
CA SER A 201 1.26 9.25 5.67
C SER A 201 2.45 8.31 5.96
N ILE A 202 3.29 8.06 4.95
CA ILE A 202 4.48 7.23 5.09
C ILE A 202 5.52 7.93 5.96
N ALA A 203 5.80 9.21 5.70
CA ALA A 203 6.79 9.97 6.47
C ALA A 203 6.39 10.05 7.95
N LEU A 204 5.13 10.38 8.27
CA LEU A 204 4.63 10.42 9.65
C LEU A 204 4.79 9.08 10.35
N THR A 205 4.41 7.98 9.69
CA THR A 205 4.54 6.63 10.26
C THR A 205 6.00 6.33 10.59
N LYS A 206 6.95 6.67 9.71
CA LYS A 206 8.37 6.41 9.97
C LYS A 206 8.99 7.29 11.05
N ILE A 207 8.47 8.50 11.25
CA ILE A 207 8.97 9.43 12.28
C ILE A 207 8.45 9.01 13.67
N HIS A 208 7.19 8.57 13.74
CA HIS A 208 6.47 8.43 15.02
C HIS A 208 6.15 6.99 15.42
N CYS A 209 6.21 6.04 14.49
CA CYS A 209 5.95 4.63 14.78
C CYS A 209 7.25 3.82 14.77
N ASP A 210 7.35 2.91 15.73
CA ASP A 210 8.44 1.93 15.84
C ASP A 210 7.86 0.52 16.11
N GLU A 211 8.72 -0.46 16.35
CA GLU A 211 8.32 -1.84 16.64
C GLU A 211 7.41 -1.96 17.88
N LYS A 212 7.43 -0.97 18.78
CA LYS A 212 6.67 -0.97 20.04
C LYS A 212 5.41 -0.09 19.98
N SER A 213 5.44 0.96 19.16
CA SER A 213 4.36 1.93 19.00
C SER A 213 3.92 1.96 17.54
N VAL A 214 2.90 1.18 17.23
CA VAL A 214 2.32 1.12 15.88
C VAL A 214 1.24 2.19 15.66
N LYS A 215 0.90 2.96 16.72
CA LYS A 215 -0.15 3.99 16.71
C LYS A 215 0.48 5.39 16.73
N LEU A 216 -0.10 6.31 15.97
CA LEU A 216 0.20 7.74 16.06
C LEU A 216 -0.43 8.37 17.32
N ASP A 217 0.32 9.26 17.97
CA ASP A 217 -0.18 9.99 19.13
C ASP A 217 -1.42 10.83 18.80
N ASP A 218 -2.36 10.90 19.75
CA ASP A 218 -3.60 11.65 19.62
C ASP A 218 -3.35 13.15 19.31
N SER A 219 -2.23 13.73 19.76
CA SER A 219 -1.84 15.11 19.44
C SER A 219 -1.47 15.30 17.97
N ILE A 220 -0.80 14.31 17.37
CA ILE A 220 -0.43 14.31 15.96
C ILE A 220 -1.69 14.11 15.11
N LEU A 221 -2.55 13.16 15.50
CA LEU A 221 -3.83 12.93 14.84
C LEU A 221 -4.70 14.20 14.85
N ALA A 222 -4.78 14.90 15.98
CA ALA A 222 -5.50 16.17 16.07
C ALA A 222 -4.95 17.23 15.11
N ALA A 223 -3.62 17.39 15.07
CA ALA A 223 -2.97 18.36 14.19
C ALA A 223 -3.18 18.04 12.70
N GLU A 224 -3.11 16.76 12.32
CA GLU A 224 -3.33 16.32 10.94
C GLU A 224 -4.79 16.41 10.52
N LEU A 225 -5.74 16.16 11.43
CA LEU A 225 -7.17 16.38 11.18
C LEU A 225 -7.51 17.86 11.00
N GLN A 226 -6.85 18.75 11.75
CA GLN A 226 -6.98 20.19 11.51
C GLN A 226 -6.49 20.57 10.11
N LYS A 227 -5.38 19.97 9.65
CA LYS A 227 -4.83 20.26 8.32
C LYS A 227 -5.77 19.88 7.18
N VAL A 228 -6.40 18.71 7.24
CA VAL A 228 -7.38 18.28 6.23
C VAL A 228 -8.70 19.05 6.30
N LYS A 229 -9.05 19.62 7.46
CA LYS A 229 -10.30 20.38 7.63
C LYS A 229 -10.46 21.47 6.59
N ASN A 230 -9.39 22.24 6.33
CA ASN A 230 -9.40 23.28 5.31
C ASN A 230 -9.69 22.72 3.91
N ALA A 231 -9.18 21.53 3.58
CA ALA A 231 -9.44 20.90 2.29
C ALA A 231 -10.93 20.56 2.11
N PHE A 232 -11.60 20.06 3.17
CA PHE A 232 -13.02 19.72 3.11
C PHE A 232 -13.93 20.90 2.79
N TYR A 233 -13.68 22.05 3.41
CA TYR A 233 -14.52 23.24 3.22
C TYR A 233 -14.19 23.99 1.91
N MET A 234 -13.03 23.72 1.29
CA MET A 234 -12.65 24.32 0.01
C MET A 234 -13.15 23.51 -1.17
N ASP A 235 -13.11 22.18 -1.09
CA ASP A 235 -13.66 21.26 -2.09
C ASP A 235 -14.03 19.92 -1.43
N ALA A 236 -15.28 19.80 -1.01
CA ALA A 236 -15.79 18.60 -0.36
C ALA A 236 -15.90 17.40 -1.33
N ASP A 237 -15.83 17.61 -2.64
CA ASP A 237 -15.81 16.52 -3.64
C ASP A 237 -14.40 15.91 -3.80
N ASP A 238 -13.35 16.58 -3.32
CA ASP A 238 -11.98 16.06 -3.36
C ASP A 238 -11.82 14.84 -2.45
N GLN A 239 -11.70 13.68 -3.09
CA GLN A 239 -11.54 12.41 -2.40
C GLN A 239 -10.20 12.25 -1.65
N SER A 240 -9.20 13.08 -1.95
CA SER A 240 -7.83 12.89 -1.45
C SER A 240 -7.78 13.18 0.05
N ALA A 241 -8.36 14.30 0.47
CA ALA A 241 -8.49 14.65 1.88
C ALA A 241 -9.29 13.60 2.64
N TRP A 242 -10.45 13.16 2.13
CA TRP A 242 -11.27 12.12 2.77
C TRP A 242 -10.54 10.79 2.92
N THR A 243 -9.74 10.40 1.92
CA THR A 243 -8.97 9.16 1.98
C THR A 243 -7.85 9.24 3.02
N TYR A 244 -7.19 10.40 3.13
CA TYR A 244 -6.19 10.63 4.18
C TYR A 244 -6.81 10.66 5.58
N THR A 245 -7.97 11.31 5.73
CA THR A 245 -8.74 11.34 6.99
C THR A 245 -9.21 9.98 7.41
N ARG A 246 -9.63 9.15 6.45
CA ARG A 246 -9.88 7.74 6.71
C ARG A 246 -8.64 7.15 7.36
N TRP A 247 -7.48 7.15 6.71
CA TRP A 247 -6.22 6.63 7.29
C TRP A 247 -5.91 7.18 8.70
N LEU A 248 -6.17 8.45 9.00
CA LEU A 248 -6.03 9.01 10.36
C LEU A 248 -6.98 8.34 11.37
N LEU A 249 -8.25 8.14 11.02
CA LEU A 249 -9.20 7.37 11.84
C LEU A 249 -8.71 5.93 12.08
N GLU A 250 -8.18 5.32 11.02
CA GLU A 250 -7.69 3.95 11.06
C GLU A 250 -6.55 3.79 12.08
N ASN A 251 -5.67 4.79 12.17
CA ASN A 251 -4.62 4.85 13.20
C ASN A 251 -5.16 5.23 14.58
N GLY A 252 -6.18 6.09 14.65
CA GLY A 252 -6.73 6.58 15.92
C GLY A 252 -7.53 5.55 16.71
N SER A 253 -8.28 4.69 16.00
CA SER A 253 -9.27 3.77 16.58
C SER A 253 -8.70 2.56 17.33
N GLY A 254 -7.44 2.17 17.07
CA GLY A 254 -6.86 0.95 17.64
C GLY A 254 -7.31 -0.35 16.97
N LYS A 255 -8.13 -0.27 15.90
CA LYS A 255 -8.62 -1.43 15.12
C LYS A 255 -7.77 -1.73 13.88
N GLU A 256 -6.61 -1.10 13.75
CA GLU A 256 -5.68 -1.31 12.64
C GLU A 256 -5.24 -2.76 12.52
N PHE A 257 -5.24 -3.55 13.60
CA PHE A 257 -4.87 -4.97 13.60
C PHE A 257 -5.77 -5.88 12.75
N LEU A 258 -6.95 -5.42 12.36
CA LEU A 258 -7.85 -6.15 11.47
C LEU A 258 -7.53 -5.95 9.98
N ARG A 259 -6.72 -4.94 9.65
CA ARG A 259 -6.47 -4.54 8.27
C ARG A 259 -5.40 -5.41 7.63
N PRO A 260 -5.62 -5.93 6.41
CA PRO A 260 -4.62 -6.75 5.73
C PRO A 260 -3.25 -6.06 5.64
N GLU A 261 -3.23 -4.76 5.35
CA GLU A 261 -2.02 -3.95 5.13
C GLU A 261 -1.38 -3.43 6.43
N SER A 262 -1.92 -3.77 7.60
CA SER A 262 -1.44 -3.27 8.89
C SER A 262 -0.02 -3.73 9.22
N CYS A 263 0.78 -2.82 9.79
CA CYS A 263 2.09 -3.16 10.35
C CYS A 263 2.01 -3.77 11.76
N THR A 264 0.83 -3.79 12.39
CA THR A 264 0.69 -4.40 13.72
C THR A 264 1.00 -5.90 13.67
N PRO A 265 1.67 -6.47 14.68
CA PRO A 265 1.91 -7.91 14.72
C PRO A 265 0.61 -8.71 14.59
N ILE A 266 0.65 -9.82 13.84
CA ILE A 266 -0.45 -10.77 13.81
C ILE A 266 -0.55 -11.41 15.19
N GLN A 267 -1.78 -11.58 15.69
CA GLN A 267 -2.04 -12.13 17.02
C GLN A 267 -3.02 -13.30 16.92
N LEU A 268 -2.84 -14.28 17.79
CA LEU A 268 -3.80 -15.34 18.03
C LEU A 268 -5.02 -14.76 18.77
N ILE A 269 -6.21 -14.98 18.22
CA ILE A 269 -7.50 -14.57 18.80
C ILE A 269 -8.04 -15.68 19.69
N SER A 270 -8.08 -16.91 19.20
CA SER A 270 -8.50 -18.06 19.98
C SER A 270 -7.80 -19.34 19.54
N ALA A 271 -7.63 -20.25 20.48
CA ALA A 271 -7.22 -21.62 20.23
C ALA A 271 -8.03 -22.57 21.10
N SER A 272 -8.63 -23.59 20.49
CA SER A 272 -9.53 -24.53 21.17
C SER A 272 -9.35 -25.94 20.62
N PHE A 273 -9.51 -26.94 21.48
CA PHE A 273 -9.51 -28.35 21.10
C PHE A 273 -10.92 -28.94 21.15
N HIS A 274 -11.29 -29.68 20.11
CA HIS A 274 -12.63 -30.27 19.95
C HIS A 274 -12.57 -31.79 19.78
N GLY A 275 -11.68 -32.45 20.52
CA GLY A 275 -11.55 -33.91 20.57
C GLY A 275 -10.82 -34.55 19.38
N THR A 276 -11.00 -34.02 18.16
CA THR A 276 -10.38 -34.54 16.92
C THR A 276 -9.62 -33.47 16.13
N ASN A 277 -9.66 -32.23 16.60
CA ASN A 277 -8.94 -31.13 15.98
C ASN A 277 -8.68 -29.99 16.97
N THR A 278 -7.58 -29.27 16.72
CA THR A 278 -7.31 -27.97 17.33
C THR A 278 -7.65 -26.87 16.31
N THR A 279 -8.54 -25.95 16.68
CA THR A 279 -8.88 -24.77 15.86
C THR A 279 -8.09 -23.57 16.34
N LEU A 280 -7.41 -22.87 15.42
CA LEU A 280 -6.68 -21.64 15.64
C LEU A 280 -7.30 -20.51 14.83
N VAL A 281 -7.50 -19.35 15.45
CA VAL A 281 -8.05 -18.15 14.83
C VAL A 281 -7.10 -16.98 15.03
N PHE A 282 -6.76 -16.28 13.96
CA PHE A 282 -5.83 -15.15 13.99
C PHE A 282 -6.52 -13.81 13.69
N THR A 283 -5.86 -12.69 14.00
CA THR A 283 -6.34 -11.37 13.58
C THR A 283 -6.41 -11.23 12.06
N ARG A 284 -5.44 -11.84 11.36
CA ARG A 284 -5.28 -11.79 9.90
C ARG A 284 -4.89 -13.16 9.35
N ALA A 285 -4.99 -13.33 8.03
CA ALA A 285 -4.67 -14.60 7.39
C ALA A 285 -3.17 -14.93 7.55
N VAL A 286 -2.88 -16.15 7.99
CA VAL A 286 -1.53 -16.69 8.18
C VAL A 286 -1.31 -17.95 7.34
N THR A 287 -0.06 -18.29 7.10
CA THR A 287 0.35 -19.52 6.39
C THR A 287 0.74 -20.61 7.40
N VAL A 288 0.76 -21.88 6.97
CA VAL A 288 1.21 -22.99 7.82
C VAL A 288 2.62 -22.74 8.41
N PRO A 289 3.64 -22.28 7.65
CA PRO A 289 4.94 -21.96 8.25
C PRO A 289 4.91 -20.94 9.38
N TYR A 290 3.99 -19.97 9.36
CA TYR A 290 3.81 -19.04 10.47
C TYR A 290 3.16 -19.71 11.69
N ILE A 291 2.21 -20.62 11.47
CA ILE A 291 1.54 -21.34 12.56
C ILE A 291 2.54 -22.22 13.31
N LEU A 292 3.43 -22.90 12.60
CA LEU A 292 4.45 -23.78 13.20
C LEU A 292 5.40 -23.05 14.16
N THR A 293 5.52 -21.72 14.08
CA THR A 293 6.30 -20.95 15.07
C THR A 293 5.57 -20.75 16.41
N LEU A 294 4.29 -21.13 16.48
CA LEU A 294 3.39 -20.89 17.62
C LEU A 294 2.81 -22.17 18.22
N VAL A 295 3.12 -23.35 17.67
CA VAL A 295 2.58 -24.65 18.11
C VAL A 295 3.70 -25.67 18.31
N ASP A 296 3.42 -26.70 19.11
CA ASP A 296 4.37 -27.78 19.46
C ASP A 296 4.38 -28.93 18.44
N THR A 297 4.32 -28.61 17.15
CA THR A 297 4.39 -29.61 16.08
C THR A 297 5.16 -29.07 14.88
N ASP A 298 5.87 -29.96 14.19
CA ASP A 298 6.52 -29.70 12.90
C ASP A 298 5.70 -30.25 11.71
N ASP A 299 4.50 -30.79 11.96
CA ASP A 299 3.67 -31.35 10.90
C ASP A 299 3.03 -30.26 10.04
N GLU A 300 3.39 -30.23 8.75
CA GLU A 300 2.84 -29.31 7.75
C GLU A 300 1.58 -29.85 7.05
N THR A 301 1.23 -31.13 7.23
CA THR A 301 0.28 -31.84 6.35
C THR A 301 -1.13 -31.96 6.92
N SER A 302 -1.29 -32.01 8.26
CA SER A 302 -2.60 -32.19 8.90
C SER A 302 -3.39 -30.88 9.09
N TRP A 303 -3.00 -29.81 8.39
CA TRP A 303 -3.64 -28.50 8.48
C TRP A 303 -4.72 -28.28 7.42
N ARG A 304 -5.88 -27.80 7.88
CA ARG A 304 -6.99 -27.38 7.02
C ARG A 304 -7.29 -25.89 7.24
N GLY A 305 -7.06 -25.08 6.21
CA GLY A 305 -7.42 -23.67 6.21
C GLY A 305 -8.84 -23.45 5.69
N PHE A 306 -9.54 -22.46 6.25
CA PHE A 306 -10.89 -22.08 5.84
C PHE A 306 -10.90 -20.75 5.11
N SER A 307 -11.50 -20.72 3.91
CA SER A 307 -11.67 -19.52 3.11
C SER A 307 -12.97 -19.58 2.29
N SER A 308 -13.64 -18.44 2.14
CA SER A 308 -14.79 -18.30 1.25
C SER A 308 -14.41 -18.23 -0.23
N THR A 309 -13.13 -17.97 -0.54
CA THR A 309 -12.64 -17.73 -1.90
C THR A 309 -11.83 -18.90 -2.47
N SER A 310 -11.41 -19.85 -1.63
CA SER A 310 -10.63 -21.02 -2.06
C SER A 310 -10.91 -22.24 -1.18
N PRO A 311 -11.13 -23.43 -1.77
CA PRO A 311 -11.26 -24.68 -1.02
C PRO A 311 -9.93 -25.18 -0.43
N SER A 312 -8.80 -24.70 -0.95
CA SER A 312 -7.45 -25.05 -0.50
C SER A 312 -6.62 -23.77 -0.38
N PRO A 313 -6.87 -22.96 0.66
CA PRO A 313 -6.20 -21.68 0.83
C PRO A 313 -4.74 -21.89 1.26
N THR A 314 -3.83 -21.14 0.66
CA THR A 314 -2.41 -21.09 1.08
C THR A 314 -2.21 -20.21 2.32
N SER A 315 -3.16 -19.30 2.58
CA SER A 315 -3.26 -18.52 3.82
C SER A 315 -4.72 -18.40 4.25
N ALA A 316 -4.98 -18.53 5.54
CA ALA A 316 -6.31 -18.44 6.12
C ALA A 316 -6.27 -17.80 7.51
N ARG A 317 -7.40 -17.21 7.92
CA ARG A 317 -7.56 -16.68 9.28
C ARG A 317 -7.86 -17.79 10.29
N VAL A 318 -8.60 -18.79 9.84
CA VAL A 318 -9.02 -19.94 10.63
C VAL A 318 -8.32 -21.18 10.08
N TRP A 319 -7.65 -21.89 10.97
CA TRP A 319 -6.95 -23.13 10.69
C TRP A 319 -7.40 -24.22 11.65
N GLN A 320 -7.48 -25.44 11.15
CA GLN A 320 -7.70 -26.64 11.96
C GLN A 320 -6.54 -27.61 11.77
N TYR A 321 -5.95 -28.05 12.87
CA TYR A 321 -5.04 -29.17 12.90
C TYR A 321 -5.79 -30.43 13.28
N VAL A 322 -5.75 -31.46 12.43
CA VAL A 322 -6.47 -32.72 12.67
C VAL A 322 -5.60 -33.64 13.54
N SER A 323 -6.06 -33.92 14.75
CA SER A 323 -5.34 -34.75 15.73
C SER A 323 -6.26 -35.20 16.87
N ASP A 324 -6.03 -36.41 17.37
CA ASP A 324 -6.74 -36.96 18.54
C ASP A 324 -6.18 -36.42 19.87
N THR A 325 -5.03 -35.75 19.84
CA THR A 325 -4.42 -35.07 21.00
C THR A 325 -4.35 -33.56 20.78
N PRO A 326 -4.61 -32.74 21.82
CA PRO A 326 -4.53 -31.29 21.71
C PRO A 326 -3.08 -30.85 21.46
N LEU A 327 -2.92 -29.85 20.59
CA LEU A 327 -1.67 -29.09 20.49
C LEU A 327 -1.45 -28.23 21.73
N GLN A 328 -0.18 -27.96 22.02
CA GLN A 328 0.22 -26.86 22.86
C GLN A 328 0.52 -25.64 21.99
N ILE A 329 0.19 -24.46 22.52
CA ILE A 329 0.48 -23.18 21.87
C ILE A 329 1.52 -22.42 22.67
N ALA A 330 2.38 -21.68 21.98
CA ALA A 330 3.28 -20.72 22.62
C ALA A 330 2.45 -19.68 23.37
N ASN A 331 2.80 -19.38 24.63
CA ASN A 331 2.07 -18.41 25.44
C ASN A 331 2.06 -17.02 24.74
N PRO A 332 0.90 -16.53 24.26
CA PRO A 332 0.85 -15.29 23.47
C PRO A 332 1.17 -14.03 24.29
N LEU A 333 1.27 -14.17 25.62
CA LEU A 333 1.66 -13.10 26.54
C LEU A 333 3.18 -12.96 26.69
N GLU A 334 3.96 -13.91 26.17
CA GLU A 334 5.43 -13.90 26.16
C GLU A 334 5.91 -13.65 24.71
N THR A 335 6.59 -12.52 24.46
CA THR A 335 7.04 -12.14 23.11
C THR A 335 8.12 -13.09 22.58
N PRO A 336 7.95 -13.76 21.42
CA PRO A 336 8.87 -14.77 20.87
C PRO A 336 10.33 -14.36 20.72
N GLU A 337 10.63 -13.07 20.76
CA GLU A 337 11.95 -12.53 20.43
C GLU A 337 12.95 -12.49 21.61
N LYS A 338 12.56 -12.86 22.85
CA LYS A 338 13.43 -12.62 24.03
C LYS A 338 13.55 -13.69 25.11
N SER A 339 13.09 -14.92 24.92
CA SER A 339 13.46 -15.98 25.87
C SER A 339 13.79 -17.30 25.18
N GLU A 340 14.97 -17.84 25.46
CA GLU A 340 15.29 -19.25 25.18
C GLU A 340 14.39 -20.23 25.99
N ASN A 341 13.45 -19.69 26.79
CA ASN A 341 12.43 -20.39 27.55
C ASN A 341 11.07 -19.70 27.31
N PHE A 342 10.31 -20.12 26.30
CA PHE A 342 8.89 -19.75 26.17
C PHE A 342 8.02 -20.83 26.81
N ALA A 343 7.02 -20.43 27.59
CA ALA A 343 6.08 -21.35 28.19
C ALA A 343 5.05 -21.86 27.17
N TRP A 344 4.81 -23.18 27.18
CA TRP A 344 3.76 -23.82 26.39
C TRP A 344 2.45 -23.87 27.18
N MET A 345 1.34 -23.57 26.51
CA MET A 345 -0.01 -23.66 27.07
C MET A 345 -0.74 -24.86 26.47
N SER A 346 -1.22 -25.76 27.32
CA SER A 346 -2.03 -26.91 26.91
C SER A 346 -3.49 -26.50 26.70
N LEU A 347 -4.11 -26.99 25.62
CA LEU A 347 -5.51 -26.72 25.27
C LEU A 347 -6.50 -27.79 25.78
N THR A 348 -6.10 -28.62 26.75
CA THR A 348 -6.89 -29.77 27.24
C THR A 348 -8.15 -29.36 27.99
N ASP A 349 -8.06 -28.36 28.86
CA ASP A 349 -9.13 -28.03 29.83
C ASP A 349 -9.83 -26.71 29.50
N THR A 350 -9.08 -25.72 29.02
CA THR A 350 -9.60 -24.38 28.69
C THR A 350 -9.04 -23.89 27.36
N PRO A 351 -9.88 -23.33 26.48
CA PRO A 351 -9.39 -22.69 25.28
C PRO A 351 -8.68 -21.39 25.62
N TYR A 352 -7.68 -21.03 24.81
CA TYR A 352 -7.12 -19.69 24.82
C TYR A 352 -8.07 -18.73 24.11
N VAL A 353 -8.37 -17.59 24.73
CA VAL A 353 -9.20 -16.54 24.13
C VAL A 353 -8.63 -15.16 24.45
N ASN A 354 -8.32 -14.39 23.41
CA ASN A 354 -7.96 -12.99 23.52
C ASN A 354 -9.24 -12.12 23.63
N VAL A 355 -9.82 -12.09 24.83
CA VAL A 355 -11.08 -11.38 25.11
C VAL A 355 -10.99 -9.89 24.77
N ALA A 356 -9.84 -9.26 25.04
CA ALA A 356 -9.63 -7.85 24.73
C ALA A 356 -9.80 -7.56 23.23
N LYS A 357 -9.20 -8.40 22.35
CA LYS A 357 -9.35 -8.23 20.91
C LYS A 357 -10.74 -8.58 20.41
N LEU A 358 -11.38 -9.61 20.96
CA LEU A 358 -12.78 -9.92 20.64
C LEU A 358 -13.73 -8.77 20.99
N LYS A 359 -13.55 -8.13 22.15
CA LYS A 359 -14.31 -6.94 22.53
C LYS A 359 -14.15 -5.81 21.51
N MET A 360 -12.95 -5.60 20.99
CA MET A 360 -12.69 -4.60 19.94
C MET A 360 -13.31 -4.97 18.58
N ILE A 361 -13.29 -6.27 18.22
CA ILE A 361 -13.81 -6.78 16.93
C ILE A 361 -15.33 -6.63 16.84
N PHE A 362 -16.03 -6.96 17.94
CA PHE A 362 -17.49 -6.95 18.02
C PHE A 362 -18.06 -5.67 18.63
N ASP A 363 -17.19 -4.68 18.90
CA ASP A 363 -17.53 -3.39 19.49
C ASP A 363 -18.27 -3.50 20.83
N VAL A 364 -17.91 -4.49 21.66
CA VAL A 364 -18.54 -4.75 22.98
C VAL A 364 -18.44 -3.54 23.90
N GLU A 365 -17.38 -2.74 23.73
CA GLU A 365 -17.15 -1.49 24.44
C GLU A 365 -16.79 -0.40 23.41
N GLU A 366 -17.25 0.82 23.64
CA GLU A 366 -16.84 1.97 22.81
C GLU A 366 -15.47 2.48 23.25
N PRO A 367 -14.54 2.78 22.32
CA PRO A 367 -13.26 3.36 22.67
C PRO A 367 -13.46 4.78 23.23
N LYS A 368 -12.48 5.24 24.02
CA LYS A 368 -12.45 6.64 24.46
C LYS A 368 -12.41 7.55 23.25
N GLU A 369 -13.37 8.47 23.17
CA GLU A 369 -13.49 9.45 22.10
C GLU A 369 -12.65 10.71 22.41
N PRO A 370 -11.62 11.02 21.60
CA PRO A 370 -10.88 12.27 21.71
C PRO A 370 -11.71 13.48 21.23
N ALA A 371 -11.39 14.68 21.72
CA ALA A 371 -12.10 15.92 21.37
C ALA A 371 -12.13 16.20 19.85
N PHE A 372 -11.02 15.93 19.14
CA PHE A 372 -10.94 16.14 17.69
C PHE A 372 -11.91 15.26 16.88
N ILE A 373 -12.36 14.13 17.43
CA ILE A 373 -13.38 13.29 16.78
C ILE A 373 -14.75 13.96 16.84
N GLN A 374 -15.07 14.66 17.93
CA GLN A 374 -16.31 15.43 18.05
C GLN A 374 -16.32 16.58 17.03
N GLU A 375 -15.19 17.27 16.89
CA GLU A 375 -15.04 18.32 15.88
C GLU A 375 -15.25 17.76 14.46
N LEU A 376 -14.66 16.60 14.14
CA LEU A 376 -14.83 15.97 12.83
C LEU A 376 -16.29 15.53 12.57
N LEU A 377 -16.99 14.99 13.57
CA LEU A 377 -18.41 14.64 13.44
C LEU A 377 -19.28 15.87 13.16
N GLU A 378 -18.96 16.98 13.81
CA GLU A 378 -19.66 18.25 13.63
C GLU A 378 -19.36 18.87 12.25
N ASP A 379 -18.10 18.83 11.81
CA ASP A 379 -17.72 19.25 10.45
C ASP A 379 -18.46 18.43 9.39
N CYS A 380 -18.52 17.10 9.56
CA CYS A 380 -19.29 16.26 8.65
C CYS A 380 -20.79 16.61 8.68
N ARG A 381 -21.37 16.90 9.86
CA ARG A 381 -22.79 17.30 9.96
C ARG A 381 -23.06 18.56 9.16
N GLN A 382 -22.25 19.60 9.33
CA GLN A 382 -22.39 20.86 8.61
C GLN A 382 -22.24 20.67 7.09
N LEU A 383 -21.27 19.86 6.66
CA LEU A 383 -21.06 19.57 5.24
C LEU A 383 -22.21 18.76 4.62
N ILE A 384 -22.81 17.83 5.36
CA ILE A 384 -24.02 17.11 4.91
C ILE A 384 -25.19 18.09 4.69
N GLU A 385 -25.34 19.08 5.56
CA GLU A 385 -26.39 20.10 5.43
C GLU A 385 -26.14 21.05 4.24
N LEU A 386 -24.89 21.44 4.02
CA LEU A 386 -24.48 22.31 2.91
C LEU A 386 -24.53 21.59 1.56
N GLU A 387 -24.09 20.33 1.51
CA GLU A 387 -23.95 19.53 0.29
C GLU A 387 -24.64 18.16 0.42
N PRO A 388 -25.98 18.09 0.49
CA PRO A 388 -26.71 16.85 0.78
C PRO A 388 -26.58 15.77 -0.31
N LYS A 389 -26.07 16.12 -1.49
CA LYS A 389 -25.80 15.17 -2.58
C LYS A 389 -24.37 14.63 -2.57
N ASN A 390 -23.50 15.22 -1.76
CA ASN A 390 -22.12 14.78 -1.64
C ASN A 390 -22.05 13.57 -0.70
N LYS A 391 -21.61 12.45 -1.25
CA LYS A 391 -21.50 11.18 -0.51
C LYS A 391 -20.41 11.21 0.56
N TRP A 392 -19.36 12.01 0.38
CA TRP A 392 -18.14 11.90 1.18
C TRP A 392 -18.34 12.31 2.64
N PRO A 393 -19.00 13.43 2.97
CA PRO A 393 -19.29 13.80 4.36
C PRO A 393 -20.13 12.74 5.09
N LEU A 394 -21.18 12.22 4.45
CA LEU A 394 -22.04 11.18 5.04
C LEU A 394 -21.29 9.85 5.23
N TYR A 395 -20.49 9.47 4.24
CA TYR A 395 -19.64 8.28 4.33
C TYR A 395 -18.62 8.41 5.46
N MET A 396 -17.92 9.55 5.54
CA MET A 396 -16.94 9.79 6.61
C MET A 396 -17.61 9.80 7.98
N ARG A 397 -18.75 10.48 8.14
CA ARG A 397 -19.54 10.45 9.39
C ARG A 397 -19.87 9.01 9.80
N SER A 398 -20.33 8.19 8.85
CA SER A 398 -20.66 6.78 9.10
C SER A 398 -19.44 6.01 9.61
N LEU A 399 -18.27 6.19 9.00
CA LEU A 399 -17.02 5.57 9.45
C LEU A 399 -16.61 6.03 10.85
N VAL A 400 -16.68 7.33 11.14
CA VAL A 400 -16.36 7.87 12.48
C VAL A 400 -17.26 7.26 13.55
N LEU A 401 -18.56 7.18 13.28
CA LEU A 401 -19.53 6.58 14.20
C LEU A 401 -19.28 5.08 14.39
N MET A 402 -18.95 4.34 13.33
CA MET A 402 -18.59 2.93 13.44
C MET A 402 -17.34 2.68 14.29
N GLU A 403 -16.36 3.59 14.25
CA GLU A 403 -15.13 3.44 15.03
C GLU A 403 -15.28 3.87 16.49
N TYR A 404 -15.97 4.99 16.76
CA TYR A 404 -16.03 5.61 18.09
C TYR A 404 -17.38 5.60 18.79
N ARG A 405 -18.49 5.36 18.07
CA ARG A 405 -19.87 5.32 18.60
C ARG A 405 -20.72 4.12 18.11
N PRO A 406 -20.15 2.90 17.93
CA PRO A 406 -20.86 1.79 17.28
C PRO A 406 -22.08 1.28 18.06
N ILE A 407 -22.16 1.53 19.37
CA ILE A 407 -23.27 1.10 20.22
C ILE A 407 -24.35 2.18 20.23
N ARG A 408 -23.98 3.40 20.67
CA ARG A 408 -24.96 4.49 20.88
C ARG A 408 -25.51 5.11 19.60
N SER A 409 -24.77 4.99 18.50
CA SER A 409 -25.19 5.50 17.17
C SER A 409 -25.56 4.39 16.19
N HIS A 410 -25.89 3.17 16.67
CA HIS A 410 -26.18 2.03 15.80
C HIS A 410 -27.25 2.32 14.73
N SER A 411 -28.40 2.88 15.11
CA SER A 411 -29.47 3.22 14.17
C SER A 411 -29.01 4.25 13.14
N GLU A 412 -28.36 5.32 13.59
CA GLU A 412 -27.83 6.38 12.74
C GLU A 412 -26.83 5.83 11.71
N ILE A 413 -25.94 4.92 12.12
CA ILE A 413 -24.99 4.27 11.22
C ILE A 413 -25.73 3.50 10.13
N VAL A 414 -26.71 2.67 10.51
CA VAL A 414 -27.49 1.87 9.57
C VAL A 414 -28.25 2.76 8.59
N ASP A 415 -28.89 3.83 9.07
CA ASP A 415 -29.66 4.76 8.25
C ASP A 415 -28.76 5.53 7.26
N ASN A 416 -27.60 6.01 7.72
CA ASN A 416 -26.63 6.67 6.85
C ASN A 416 -26.14 5.74 5.74
N LEU A 417 -25.81 4.48 6.06
CA LEU A 417 -25.36 3.48 5.09
C LEU A 417 -26.47 3.11 4.09
N LYS A 418 -27.73 3.04 4.52
CA LYS A 418 -28.88 2.85 3.62
C LYS A 418 -29.04 4.03 2.66
N LEU A 419 -28.95 5.27 3.15
CA LEU A 419 -29.04 6.46 2.31
C LEU A 419 -27.94 6.49 1.24
N LEU A 420 -26.71 6.11 1.61
CA LEU A 420 -25.58 5.92 0.69
C LEU A 420 -25.89 4.85 -0.37
N ALA A 421 -26.37 3.68 0.06
CA ALA A 421 -26.69 2.55 -0.81
C ALA A 421 -27.79 2.87 -1.83
N GLU A 422 -28.85 3.56 -1.39
CA GLU A 422 -30.08 3.73 -2.16
C GLU A 422 -30.05 4.94 -3.08
N SER A 423 -29.34 6.01 -2.71
CA SER A 423 -29.51 7.31 -3.38
C SER A 423 -28.22 8.07 -3.71
N LEU A 424 -27.21 8.06 -2.83
CA LEU A 424 -26.02 8.90 -3.00
C LEU A 424 -24.86 8.17 -3.70
N ASP A 425 -24.78 6.86 -3.54
CA ASP A 425 -23.67 6.06 -4.07
C ASP A 425 -24.08 4.63 -4.49
N THR A 426 -25.04 4.59 -5.41
CA THR A 426 -25.62 3.34 -5.92
C THR A 426 -24.62 2.40 -6.59
N LYS A 427 -23.49 2.91 -7.08
CA LYS A 427 -22.43 2.10 -7.69
C LYS A 427 -21.65 1.25 -6.68
N ARG A 428 -21.77 1.54 -5.37
CA ARG A 428 -21.09 0.83 -4.28
C ARG A 428 -22.09 0.21 -3.29
N VAL A 429 -23.32 -0.05 -3.72
CA VAL A 429 -24.40 -0.62 -2.90
C VAL A 429 -23.98 -1.86 -2.09
N GLU A 430 -23.24 -2.80 -2.69
CA GLU A 430 -22.83 -4.03 -2.02
C GLU A 430 -21.82 -3.79 -0.89
N LEU A 431 -20.99 -2.75 -1.00
CA LEU A 431 -20.10 -2.33 0.10
C LEU A 431 -20.95 -1.92 1.31
N TYR A 432 -21.94 -1.05 1.11
CA TYR A 432 -22.77 -0.54 2.20
C TYR A 432 -23.64 -1.63 2.83
N LYS A 433 -24.20 -2.54 2.03
CA LYS A 433 -24.93 -3.72 2.54
C LYS A 433 -24.05 -4.61 3.42
N SER A 434 -22.79 -4.83 3.01
CA SER A 434 -21.83 -5.58 3.85
C SER A 434 -21.57 -4.86 5.17
N LEU A 435 -21.37 -3.54 5.15
CA LEU A 435 -21.18 -2.74 6.37
C LEU A 435 -22.41 -2.77 7.28
N ILE A 436 -23.63 -2.66 6.73
CA ILE A 436 -24.88 -2.79 7.49
C ILE A 436 -24.97 -4.18 8.13
N SER A 437 -24.69 -5.24 7.36
CA SER A 437 -24.71 -6.61 7.87
C SER A 437 -23.72 -6.78 9.02
N ARG A 438 -22.51 -6.25 8.90
CA ARG A 438 -21.51 -6.26 9.98
C ARG A 438 -22.01 -5.54 11.22
N GLN A 439 -22.65 -4.37 11.08
CA GLN A 439 -23.18 -3.61 12.22
C GLN A 439 -24.30 -4.37 12.94
N LYS A 440 -25.22 -4.99 12.19
CA LYS A 440 -26.31 -5.80 12.75
C LYS A 440 -25.80 -7.08 13.41
N LEU A 441 -24.84 -7.76 12.77
CA LEU A 441 -24.18 -8.92 13.32
C LEU A 441 -23.46 -8.59 14.64
N ASN A 442 -22.66 -7.52 14.66
CA ASN A 442 -21.98 -7.08 15.89
C ASN A 442 -22.99 -6.74 16.98
N PHE A 443 -24.11 -6.07 16.65
CA PHE A 443 -25.20 -5.82 17.61
C PHE A 443 -25.71 -7.13 18.25
N SER A 444 -26.05 -8.14 17.45
CA SER A 444 -26.54 -9.42 17.97
C SER A 444 -25.48 -10.20 18.77
N ILE A 445 -24.21 -10.12 18.37
CA ILE A 445 -23.11 -10.79 19.08
C ILE A 445 -22.86 -10.12 20.43
N ARG A 446 -22.92 -8.78 20.53
CA ARG A 446 -22.72 -8.06 21.81
C ARG A 446 -23.70 -8.50 22.89
N GLU A 447 -24.98 -8.61 22.56
CA GLU A 447 -26.03 -9.07 23.49
C GLU A 447 -25.77 -10.50 24.01
N GLN A 448 -25.05 -11.30 23.24
CA GLN A 448 -24.75 -12.70 23.55
C GLN A 448 -23.31 -12.90 24.03
N PHE A 449 -22.48 -11.84 24.06
CA PHE A 449 -21.03 -11.95 24.19
C PHE A 449 -20.59 -12.64 25.47
N ALA A 450 -21.19 -12.27 26.60
CA ALA A 450 -20.87 -12.89 27.89
C ALA A 450 -21.21 -14.40 27.91
N ARG A 451 -22.34 -14.78 27.31
CA ARG A 451 -22.78 -16.18 27.20
C ARG A 451 -21.89 -16.99 26.27
N LEU A 452 -21.49 -16.41 25.13
CA LEU A 452 -20.59 -17.06 24.17
C LEU A 452 -19.20 -17.33 24.75
N LEU A 453 -18.79 -16.60 25.79
CA LEU A 453 -17.53 -16.80 26.50
C LEU A 453 -17.66 -17.60 27.81
N SER A 454 -18.87 -17.83 28.33
CA SER A 454 -19.08 -18.49 29.63
C SER A 454 -19.01 -20.01 29.58
N HIS A 455 -18.80 -20.62 28.40
CA HIS A 455 -18.88 -22.07 28.15
C HIS A 455 -20.24 -22.71 28.49
N GLU A 456 -21.25 -21.93 28.89
CA GLU A 456 -22.59 -22.41 29.24
C GLU A 456 -23.41 -22.76 28.00
N SER A 457 -23.14 -22.11 26.87
CA SER A 457 -23.78 -22.38 25.59
C SER A 457 -22.88 -21.89 24.45
N ASP A 458 -22.68 -22.77 23.48
CA ASP A 458 -21.89 -22.55 22.26
C ASP A 458 -22.77 -22.19 21.05
N GLU A 459 -24.03 -21.81 21.28
CA GLU A 459 -24.99 -21.47 20.24
C GLU A 459 -25.02 -19.96 19.96
N LEU A 460 -24.78 -19.55 18.71
CA LEU A 460 -24.97 -18.18 18.24
C LEU A 460 -26.33 -18.06 17.52
N VAL A 461 -27.21 -17.18 17.98
CA VAL A 461 -28.54 -16.98 17.35
C VAL A 461 -28.62 -15.57 16.77
N VAL A 462 -28.80 -15.47 15.46
CA VAL A 462 -28.97 -14.19 14.74
C VAL A 462 -30.06 -14.34 13.70
N ARG A 463 -31.32 -14.18 14.11
CA ARG A 463 -32.48 -14.37 13.22
C ARG A 463 -33.03 -13.04 12.71
N TYR A 464 -33.65 -13.07 11.53
CA TYR A 464 -34.43 -11.95 10.96
C TYR A 464 -33.71 -10.58 11.01
N SER A 465 -32.40 -10.59 10.82
CA SER A 465 -31.56 -9.40 10.88
C SER A 465 -31.26 -8.84 9.48
N GLU A 466 -31.78 -9.45 8.41
CA GLU A 466 -31.56 -9.06 7.01
C GLU A 466 -30.05 -8.98 6.68
N LEU A 467 -29.28 -9.97 7.14
CA LEU A 467 -27.86 -10.06 6.87
C LEU A 467 -27.62 -10.48 5.41
N THR A 468 -26.80 -9.72 4.69
CA THR A 468 -26.32 -10.09 3.34
C THR A 468 -24.89 -10.63 3.36
N SER A 469 -24.25 -10.63 4.52
CA SER A 469 -22.87 -11.09 4.75
C SER A 469 -22.73 -11.63 6.18
N LEU A 470 -21.88 -12.64 6.34
CA LEU A 470 -21.48 -13.21 7.64
C LEU A 470 -20.01 -12.90 7.98
N GLU A 471 -19.42 -11.89 7.31
CA GLU A 471 -18.07 -11.43 7.59
C GLU A 471 -17.92 -11.01 9.07
N GLY A 472 -16.96 -11.59 9.77
CA GLY A 472 -16.71 -11.40 11.19
C GLY A 472 -17.09 -12.61 12.06
N VAL A 473 -17.97 -13.50 11.59
CA VAL A 473 -18.32 -14.73 12.34
C VAL A 473 -17.11 -15.65 12.50
N GLU A 474 -16.16 -15.61 11.57
CA GLU A 474 -14.95 -16.44 11.62
C GLU A 474 -14.08 -16.18 12.87
N PHE A 475 -14.22 -15.02 13.53
CA PHE A 475 -13.53 -14.73 14.79
C PHE A 475 -14.08 -15.52 15.98
N LEU A 476 -15.26 -16.13 15.83
CA LEU A 476 -15.88 -17.02 16.82
C LEU A 476 -15.66 -18.51 16.50
N ALA A 477 -14.90 -18.83 15.46
CA ALA A 477 -14.59 -20.21 15.13
C ALA A 477 -13.88 -20.90 16.31
N GLY A 478 -14.35 -22.11 16.64
CA GLY A 478 -13.88 -22.86 17.80
C GLY A 478 -14.47 -22.42 19.15
N LEU A 479 -15.21 -21.31 19.20
CA LEU A 479 -15.97 -20.89 20.39
C LEU A 479 -17.47 -21.18 20.23
N VAL A 480 -17.97 -21.15 19.00
CA VAL A 480 -19.36 -21.41 18.63
C VAL A 480 -19.46 -22.77 17.93
N GLY A 481 -20.23 -23.69 18.52
CA GLY A 481 -20.48 -25.03 17.99
C GLY A 481 -21.73 -25.13 17.12
N SER A 482 -22.71 -24.23 17.31
CA SER A 482 -23.92 -24.13 16.50
C SER A 482 -24.25 -22.67 16.21
N ALA A 483 -24.68 -22.36 15.00
CA ALA A 483 -25.12 -21.01 14.64
C ALA A 483 -26.43 -21.05 13.86
N ASP A 484 -27.41 -20.27 14.31
CA ASP A 484 -28.72 -20.13 13.69
C ASP A 484 -28.88 -18.74 13.08
N PHE A 485 -28.84 -18.70 11.75
CA PHE A 485 -29.05 -17.51 10.93
C PHE A 485 -30.40 -17.50 10.21
N SER A 486 -31.40 -18.22 10.71
CA SER A 486 -32.69 -18.35 10.04
C SER A 486 -33.41 -17.01 9.82
N GLY A 487 -34.02 -16.86 8.64
CA GLY A 487 -34.80 -15.68 8.27
C GLY A 487 -33.99 -14.46 7.82
N ASN A 488 -32.69 -14.60 7.53
CA ASN A 488 -31.85 -13.55 6.93
C ASN A 488 -31.80 -13.62 5.40
#